data_AF-A0A943KV01-F1
#
_entry.id   AF-A0A943KV01-F1
#
_cell.length_a   1.000
_cell.length_b   1.000
_cell.length_c   1.000
_cell.angle_alpha   90.00
_cell.angle_beta   90.00
_cell.angle_gamma   90.00
#
_symmetry.space_group_name_H-M   'P 1'
#
loop_
_entity.id
_entity.type
_entity.pdbx_description
1 polymer ?
#
loop_
_entity_poly.entity_id
_entity_poly.type
_entity_poly.pdbx_seq_one_letter_code
_entity_poly.pdbx_strand_id
1 'polypeptide(L)'
;MSIINRRVVVIIMLVMINITFNGCSRYTKASYSDIEEGVSYLDGVNAVDYSIIGLEDIKEDVMSGKKGATEYYLSSLKFISTYMATQDETYLKYAKEGAEYIWENTSEIGLVDFYKSDNICSAVDQATMVNMISYIASVDDSYKDLMIELSDGIVNNFINEDNSLVWSKVNSITGEPIKDDEYGYESQFSNSVLKSAQALLIAYKFSPENTKYKEKALDILNSIWERRDSETNLISESWDVRYDTSGSRLYPYSDFRYDDMGGVYIRTLMLAYNLTYDDNIMDILKVYTPALVNGIWDESINGGGFRYLNTTKGETSSVPMLETMHGLFTATLIEASKVIDNKEILNKCIENADNILISGFGVKNNMIPHALDNSGNYLNIRSDSQLGYAIIQFPLGYNMLSNVTGNEEYRNISDEIIETFLERHKSDREGIPVGYMDKIETIEPYGLEENYSKSHWMSQITYLPSYLLYNSIQIEGDVKINWEFNQEPKVLGLVDDIPIWDTNLVSMDLKNKTLKLEEVTGQGVINLDSIGLGEISKVYIDGKRYRKFDNAEIKIKKGTHSYEIKWR
;
A
#
# COMPACT_ATOMS: atom_id res chain seq x y z
N MET A 1 35.29 -68.96 51.22
CA MET A 1 35.75 -68.02 52.25
C MET A 1 34.98 -66.72 52.04
N SER A 2 33.83 -66.54 52.67
CA SER A 2 33.68 -66.14 54.07
C SER A 2 34.38 -64.79 54.31
N ILE A 3 33.61 -63.72 54.52
CA ILE A 3 33.36 -63.12 55.85
C ILE A 3 34.10 -61.75 55.87
N ILE A 4 33.56 -60.58 56.23
CA ILE A 4 32.28 -60.23 56.91
C ILE A 4 32.12 -58.70 56.95
N ASN A 5 30.85 -58.25 56.83
CA ASN A 5 30.11 -57.26 57.66
C ASN A 5 30.66 -55.84 57.89
N ARG A 6 29.85 -54.80 58.11
CA ARG A 6 28.39 -54.52 58.31
C ARG A 6 28.30 -52.97 58.42
N ARG A 7 27.24 -52.23 58.15
CA ARG A 7 25.78 -52.34 58.37
C ARG A 7 25.14 -51.19 57.53
N VAL A 8 24.10 -51.39 56.69
CA VAL A 8 22.64 -51.28 56.98
C VAL A 8 22.23 -49.81 57.23
N VAL A 9 21.24 -49.11 56.62
CA VAL A 9 20.03 -49.34 55.77
C VAL A 9 19.43 -47.90 55.57
N VAL A 10 19.02 -47.36 54.40
CA VAL A 10 17.65 -47.31 53.81
C VAL A 10 17.41 -45.98 53.03
N ILE A 11 16.93 -46.10 51.78
CA ILE A 11 15.83 -45.38 51.07
C ILE A 11 15.94 -43.90 50.58
N ILE A 12 15.82 -43.80 49.25
CA ILE A 12 15.13 -42.83 48.34
C ILE A 12 15.77 -41.48 47.91
N MET A 13 15.71 -41.31 46.58
CA MET A 13 15.53 -40.12 45.73
C MET A 13 16.74 -39.48 45.00
N LEU A 14 16.55 -39.41 43.67
CA LEU A 14 16.90 -38.34 42.71
C LEU A 14 18.41 -38.17 42.41
N VAL A 15 18.92 -38.06 41.18
CA VAL A 15 18.39 -37.77 39.83
C VAL A 15 19.31 -38.48 38.82
N MET A 16 18.74 -39.14 37.81
CA MET A 16 19.47 -39.53 36.59
C MET A 16 19.24 -38.48 35.51
N ILE A 17 20.33 -37.87 35.02
CA ILE A 17 20.34 -37.19 33.73
C ILE A 17 20.69 -38.25 32.69
N ASN A 18 19.79 -38.48 31.75
CA ASN A 18 20.04 -39.32 30.58
C ASN A 18 19.64 -38.54 29.33
N ILE A 19 20.59 -38.48 28.40
CA ILE A 19 20.48 -37.84 27.09
C ILE A 19 19.67 -38.79 26.20
N THR A 20 18.58 -38.29 25.61
CA THR A 20 17.97 -38.94 24.43
C THR A 20 17.30 -37.90 23.56
N PHE A 21 17.64 -37.94 22.28
CA PHE A 21 17.05 -37.19 21.17
C PHE A 21 15.51 -37.27 21.19
N ASN A 22 14.86 -36.12 21.37
CA ASN A 22 13.47 -35.84 20.99
C ASN A 22 13.33 -34.32 20.81
N GLY A 23 13.75 -33.82 19.65
CA GLY A 23 13.58 -32.43 19.23
C GLY A 23 12.34 -32.26 18.36
N CYS A 24 11.17 -32.71 18.85
CA CYS A 24 9.88 -32.21 18.40
C CYS A 24 9.36 -31.31 19.53
N SER A 25 9.92 -30.10 19.64
CA SER A 25 9.27 -29.05 20.43
C SER A 25 8.04 -28.63 19.64
N ARG A 26 6.88 -29.19 20.01
CA ARG A 26 5.60 -28.54 19.74
C ARG A 26 5.71 -27.11 20.28
N TYR A 27 5.66 -26.15 19.38
CA TYR A 27 5.51 -24.75 19.70
C TYR A 27 4.21 -24.60 20.48
N THR A 28 4.31 -24.31 21.77
CA THR A 28 3.17 -23.84 22.55
C THR A 28 2.90 -22.40 22.09
N LYS A 29 1.90 -22.24 21.22
CA LYS A 29 1.13 -20.99 21.02
C LYS A 29 0.96 -20.37 22.41
N ALA A 30 1.32 -19.09 22.57
CA ALA A 30 0.86 -18.34 23.74
C ALA A 30 -0.66 -18.49 23.76
N SER A 31 -1.20 -19.06 24.83
CA SER A 31 -2.63 -19.35 24.92
C SER A 31 -3.40 -18.03 25.05
N TYR A 32 -3.79 -17.46 23.92
CA TYR A 32 -4.95 -16.59 23.87
C TYR A 32 -6.20 -17.43 24.12
N SER A 33 -7.21 -16.83 24.76
CA SER A 33 -8.51 -17.45 25.01
C SER A 33 -9.07 -18.10 23.75
N ASP A 34 -9.79 -19.22 23.88
CA ASP A 34 -10.42 -20.02 22.81
C ASP A 34 -11.55 -19.29 22.02
N ILE A 35 -11.44 -17.97 21.87
CA ILE A 35 -12.21 -17.14 20.94
C ILE A 35 -11.15 -16.24 20.28
N GLU A 36 -10.57 -16.70 19.17
CA GLU A 36 -9.74 -15.85 18.30
C GLU A 36 -10.69 -14.85 17.63
N GLU A 37 -10.89 -13.68 18.25
CA GLU A 37 -11.44 -12.51 17.56
C GLU A 37 -10.34 -12.01 16.62
N GLY A 38 -10.53 -12.17 15.30
CA GLY A 38 -9.58 -11.67 14.29
C GLY A 38 -9.53 -10.14 14.26
N VAL A 39 -8.52 -9.57 13.59
CA VAL A 39 -8.31 -8.11 13.48
C VAL A 39 -9.57 -7.39 13.02
N SER A 40 -9.98 -6.40 13.81
CA SER A 40 -11.12 -5.54 13.50
C SER A 40 -10.71 -4.19 12.93
N TYR A 41 -11.62 -3.51 12.23
CA TYR A 41 -11.47 -2.11 11.85
C TYR A 41 -11.11 -1.20 13.04
N LEU A 42 -11.70 -1.45 14.22
CA LEU A 42 -11.38 -0.66 15.41
C LEU A 42 -9.95 -0.86 15.91
N ASP A 43 -9.34 -2.02 15.68
CA ASP A 43 -7.93 -2.24 16.06
C ASP A 43 -7.01 -1.30 15.29
N GLY A 44 -7.28 -1.07 13.99
CA GLY A 44 -6.55 -0.08 13.20
C GLY A 44 -6.78 1.34 13.66
N VAL A 45 -8.03 1.71 13.99
CA VAL A 45 -8.36 3.05 14.50
C VAL A 45 -7.61 3.30 15.81
N ASN A 46 -7.66 2.36 16.75
CA ASN A 46 -6.96 2.44 18.02
C ASN A 46 -5.44 2.49 17.83
N ALA A 47 -4.91 1.84 16.77
CA ALA A 47 -3.48 1.88 16.48
C ALA A 47 -2.99 3.28 16.06
N VAL A 48 -3.86 4.13 15.49
CA VAL A 48 -3.48 5.50 15.10
C VAL A 48 -3.09 6.36 16.31
N ASP A 49 -3.58 6.06 17.50
CA ASP A 49 -3.15 6.76 18.73
C ASP A 49 -1.64 6.61 18.93
N TYR A 50 -1.06 5.47 18.54
CA TYR A 50 0.40 5.31 18.53
C TYR A 50 1.02 6.28 17.53
N SER A 51 0.55 6.35 16.28
CA SER A 51 1.06 7.31 15.28
C SER A 51 1.04 8.75 15.76
N ILE A 52 -0.03 9.18 16.42
CA ILE A 52 -0.14 10.55 16.96
C ILE A 52 0.95 10.80 17.99
N ILE A 53 1.20 9.86 18.91
CA ILE A 53 2.27 9.99 19.90
C ILE A 53 3.61 10.24 19.22
N GLY A 54 3.96 9.43 18.22
CA GLY A 54 5.24 9.59 17.50
C GLY A 54 5.29 10.87 16.69
N LEU A 55 4.17 11.27 16.09
CA LEU A 55 4.07 12.53 15.36
C LEU A 55 4.29 13.73 16.28
N GLU A 56 3.69 13.73 17.48
CA GLU A 56 3.89 14.78 18.48
C GLU A 56 5.33 14.80 19.01
N ASP A 57 5.97 13.63 19.18
CA ASP A 57 7.40 13.57 19.53
C ASP A 57 8.28 14.20 18.43
N ILE A 58 7.98 13.96 17.13
CA ILE A 58 8.65 14.64 16.02
C ILE A 58 8.38 16.14 16.09
N LYS A 59 7.14 16.56 16.39
CA LYS A 59 6.76 17.97 16.53
C LYS A 59 7.59 18.65 17.62
N GLU A 60 7.75 18.03 18.77
CA GLU A 60 8.60 18.54 19.86
C GLU A 60 10.07 18.67 19.43
N ASP A 61 10.59 17.68 18.70
CA ASP A 61 11.94 17.73 18.13
C ASP A 61 12.10 18.82 17.07
N VAL A 62 11.08 19.09 16.26
CA VAL A 62 11.03 20.22 15.31
C VAL A 62 11.01 21.55 16.06
N MET A 63 10.13 21.70 17.05
CA MET A 63 9.99 22.93 17.85
C MET A 63 11.24 23.22 18.69
N SER A 64 11.99 22.19 19.07
CA SER A 64 13.27 22.32 19.78
C SER A 64 14.48 22.43 18.84
N GLY A 65 14.27 22.43 17.52
CA GLY A 65 15.32 22.61 16.50
C GLY A 65 16.23 21.40 16.32
N LYS A 66 15.85 20.22 16.81
CA LYS A 66 16.61 18.97 16.66
C LYS A 66 16.34 18.26 15.33
N LYS A 67 15.17 18.51 14.73
CA LYS A 67 14.73 17.95 13.45
C LYS A 67 14.22 19.04 12.51
N GLY A 68 14.26 18.76 11.21
CA GLY A 68 13.67 19.62 10.18
C GLY A 68 12.14 19.55 10.20
N ALA A 69 11.49 20.69 9.97
CA ALA A 69 10.02 20.80 9.99
C ALA A 69 9.33 19.89 8.97
N THR A 70 9.97 19.63 7.83
CA THR A 70 9.45 18.82 6.72
C THR A 70 8.98 17.43 7.14
N GLU A 71 9.73 16.71 8.00
CA GLU A 71 9.37 15.33 8.40
C GLU A 71 8.00 15.29 9.10
N TYR A 72 7.72 16.26 9.99
CA TYR A 72 6.45 16.36 10.70
C TYR A 72 5.29 16.66 9.74
N TYR A 73 5.41 17.75 8.97
CA TYR A 73 4.28 18.24 8.17
C TYR A 73 3.94 17.32 6.99
N LEU A 74 4.93 16.65 6.40
CA LEU A 74 4.65 15.60 5.40
C LEU A 74 3.96 14.40 6.01
N SER A 75 4.36 14.00 7.21
CA SER A 75 3.70 12.92 7.93
C SER A 75 2.28 13.30 8.37
N SER A 76 2.01 14.58 8.63
CA SER A 76 0.69 15.03 9.08
C SER A 76 -0.35 15.05 7.94
N LEU A 77 0.07 15.30 6.69
CA LEU A 77 -0.81 15.21 5.50
C LEU A 77 -1.49 13.84 5.38
N LYS A 78 -0.78 12.77 5.75
CA LYS A 78 -1.22 11.37 5.68
C LYS A 78 -2.54 11.09 6.42
N PHE A 79 -2.83 11.87 7.46
CA PHE A 79 -4.05 11.77 8.26
C PHE A 79 -5.33 12.09 7.49
N ILE A 80 -5.25 12.63 6.27
CA ILE A 80 -6.43 12.77 5.40
C ILE A 80 -7.08 11.40 5.14
N SER A 81 -6.28 10.35 4.96
CA SER A 81 -6.80 8.99 4.76
C SER A 81 -7.56 8.49 5.99
N THR A 82 -6.98 8.67 7.18
CA THR A 82 -7.62 8.34 8.46
C THR A 82 -8.91 9.13 8.67
N TYR A 83 -8.91 10.43 8.33
CA TYR A 83 -10.13 11.23 8.38
C TYR A 83 -11.21 10.66 7.45
N MET A 84 -10.86 10.32 6.21
CA MET A 84 -11.82 9.76 5.26
C MET A 84 -12.37 8.40 5.73
N ALA A 85 -11.56 7.61 6.42
CA ALA A 85 -11.96 6.35 7.05
C ALA A 85 -12.86 6.51 8.29
N THR A 86 -12.70 7.59 9.06
CA THR A 86 -13.30 7.69 10.42
C THR A 86 -14.31 8.84 10.60
N GLN A 87 -14.25 9.84 9.72
CA GLN A 87 -14.90 11.14 9.82
C GLN A 87 -14.57 11.90 11.13
N ASP A 88 -13.42 11.61 11.75
CA ASP A 88 -12.95 12.31 12.95
C ASP A 88 -12.13 13.56 12.58
N GLU A 89 -12.71 14.72 12.84
CA GLU A 89 -12.14 16.05 12.60
C GLU A 89 -10.75 16.27 13.26
N THR A 90 -10.39 15.48 14.26
CA THR A 90 -9.05 15.50 14.86
C THR A 90 -7.99 15.18 13.82
N TYR A 91 -8.22 14.17 12.97
CA TYR A 91 -7.28 13.78 11.92
C TYR A 91 -7.24 14.79 10.77
N LEU A 92 -8.40 15.36 10.41
CA LEU A 92 -8.45 16.44 9.42
C LEU A 92 -7.63 17.65 9.86
N LYS A 93 -7.65 17.98 11.16
CA LYS A 93 -6.82 19.05 11.71
C LYS A 93 -5.32 18.82 11.46
N TYR A 94 -4.81 17.61 11.68
CA TYR A 94 -3.40 17.28 11.39
C TYR A 94 -3.05 17.41 9.91
N ALA A 95 -3.96 16.94 9.04
CA ALA A 95 -3.78 17.08 7.59
C ALA A 95 -3.73 18.55 7.17
N LYS A 96 -4.61 19.39 7.72
CA LYS A 96 -4.63 20.84 7.49
C LYS A 96 -3.36 21.53 7.99
N GLU A 97 -2.84 21.17 9.17
CA GLU A 97 -1.55 21.69 9.64
C GLU A 97 -0.42 21.42 8.63
N GLY A 98 -0.43 20.24 8.00
CA GLY A 98 0.49 19.90 6.91
C GLY A 98 0.28 20.77 5.68
N ALA A 99 -0.97 20.93 5.26
CA ALA A 99 -1.33 21.72 4.08
C ALA A 99 -0.95 23.19 4.21
N GLU A 100 -1.14 23.81 5.38
CA GLU A 100 -0.67 25.17 5.66
C GLU A 100 0.84 25.29 5.50
N TYR A 101 1.59 24.32 6.02
CA TYR A 101 3.05 24.30 5.84
C TYR A 101 3.46 24.16 4.38
N ILE A 102 2.74 23.35 3.58
CA ILE A 102 2.97 23.28 2.12
C ILE A 102 2.69 24.64 1.49
N TRP A 103 1.60 25.30 1.84
CA TRP A 103 1.25 26.62 1.34
C TRP A 103 2.39 27.63 1.58
N GLU A 104 2.89 27.70 2.82
CA GLU A 104 3.98 28.61 3.20
C GLU A 104 5.34 28.32 2.52
N ASN A 105 5.50 27.11 1.98
CA ASN A 105 6.73 26.65 1.33
C ASN A 105 6.54 26.35 -0.16
N THR A 106 5.44 26.82 -0.76
CA THR A 106 5.25 26.80 -2.21
C THR A 106 5.82 28.09 -2.80
N SER A 107 6.65 27.98 -3.84
CA SER A 107 7.23 29.12 -4.54
C SER A 107 6.23 29.78 -5.48
N GLU A 108 6.51 31.00 -5.95
CA GLU A 108 5.63 31.73 -6.88
C GLU A 108 5.37 31.00 -8.21
N ILE A 109 6.18 29.99 -8.55
CA ILE A 109 6.01 29.14 -9.74
C ILE A 109 5.30 27.81 -9.43
N GLY A 110 4.71 27.69 -8.24
CA GLY A 110 3.92 26.54 -7.82
C GLY A 110 4.75 25.31 -7.42
N LEU A 111 6.02 25.48 -7.08
CA LEU A 111 6.91 24.38 -6.70
C LEU A 111 7.14 24.35 -5.20
N VAL A 112 7.05 23.16 -4.59
CA VAL A 112 7.33 23.02 -3.16
C VAL A 112 8.83 23.07 -2.89
N ASP A 113 9.22 23.88 -1.91
CA ASP A 113 10.62 24.18 -1.57
C ASP A 113 10.92 23.80 -0.10
N PHE A 114 10.95 22.49 0.18
CA PHE A 114 11.24 21.97 1.52
C PHE A 114 12.64 22.31 2.02
N TYR A 115 13.58 22.45 1.09
CA TYR A 115 15.00 22.65 1.35
C TYR A 115 15.46 23.96 0.71
N LYS A 116 14.95 25.10 1.22
CA LYS A 116 15.25 26.47 0.73
C LYS A 116 16.74 26.77 0.52
N SER A 117 17.66 26.02 1.16
CA SER A 117 19.10 26.16 0.96
C SER A 117 19.59 25.61 -0.37
N ASP A 118 18.89 24.62 -0.92
CA ASP A 118 19.33 23.80 -2.05
C ASP A 118 18.56 24.17 -3.32
N ASN A 119 17.38 24.82 -3.18
CA ASN A 119 16.48 25.20 -4.26
C ASN A 119 16.12 24.02 -5.17
N ILE A 120 15.83 22.86 -4.59
CA ILE A 120 15.51 21.62 -5.32
C ILE A 120 14.08 21.23 -5.01
N CYS A 121 13.30 20.99 -6.06
CA CYS A 121 12.02 20.30 -5.99
C CYS A 121 12.11 19.01 -6.81
N SER A 122 11.68 17.88 -6.23
CA SER A 122 11.59 16.61 -6.95
C SER A 122 10.18 16.37 -7.48
N ALA A 123 10.06 15.68 -8.62
CA ALA A 123 8.75 15.38 -9.20
C ALA A 123 7.91 14.48 -8.29
N VAL A 124 8.56 13.53 -7.60
CA VAL A 124 7.89 12.62 -6.66
C VAL A 124 7.29 13.38 -5.49
N ASP A 125 8.02 14.34 -4.92
CA ASP A 125 7.54 15.16 -3.81
C ASP A 125 6.38 16.05 -4.28
N GLN A 126 6.55 16.76 -5.40
CA GLN A 126 5.52 17.62 -5.96
C GLN A 126 4.23 16.85 -6.26
N ALA A 127 4.33 15.70 -6.93
CA ALA A 127 3.19 14.84 -7.25
C ALA A 127 2.49 14.31 -5.99
N THR A 128 3.26 13.93 -4.97
CA THR A 128 2.71 13.49 -3.68
C THR A 128 1.94 14.63 -3.00
N MET A 129 2.45 15.85 -3.06
CA MET A 129 1.76 17.03 -2.49
C MET A 129 0.48 17.35 -3.24
N VAL A 130 0.50 17.37 -4.58
CA VAL A 130 -0.73 17.53 -5.38
C VAL A 130 -1.77 16.49 -5.00
N ASN A 131 -1.38 15.22 -4.88
CA ASN A 131 -2.31 14.17 -4.47
C ASN A 131 -2.93 14.44 -3.09
N MET A 132 -2.10 14.60 -2.06
CA MET A 132 -2.59 14.79 -0.68
C MET A 132 -3.46 16.05 -0.55
N ILE A 133 -3.01 17.17 -1.13
CA ILE A 133 -3.75 18.44 -1.11
C ILE A 133 -5.06 18.32 -1.90
N SER A 134 -5.11 17.54 -2.98
CA SER A 134 -6.36 17.31 -3.72
C SER A 134 -7.44 16.65 -2.86
N TYR A 135 -7.07 15.65 -2.05
CA TYR A 135 -8.02 15.00 -1.14
C TYR A 135 -8.42 15.91 0.03
N ILE A 136 -7.50 16.73 0.54
CA ILE A 136 -7.84 17.75 1.53
C ILE A 136 -8.81 18.77 0.91
N ALA A 137 -8.55 19.24 -0.31
CA ALA A 137 -9.41 20.16 -1.04
C ALA A 137 -10.80 19.58 -1.33
N SER A 138 -10.91 18.25 -1.48
CA SER A 138 -12.20 17.57 -1.68
C SER A 138 -13.14 17.62 -0.46
N VAL A 139 -12.59 17.86 0.75
CA VAL A 139 -13.35 17.95 2.00
C VAL A 139 -13.33 19.36 2.60
N ASP A 140 -12.38 20.20 2.19
CA ASP A 140 -12.30 21.62 2.52
C ASP A 140 -11.84 22.44 1.32
N ASP A 141 -12.79 23.08 0.64
CA ASP A 141 -12.59 23.89 -0.56
C ASP A 141 -11.58 25.04 -0.39
N SER A 142 -11.23 25.45 0.84
CA SER A 142 -10.23 26.50 1.06
C SER A 142 -8.82 26.11 0.56
N TYR A 143 -8.54 24.81 0.37
CA TYR A 143 -7.27 24.32 -0.19
C TYR A 143 -7.29 24.14 -1.71
N LYS A 144 -8.40 24.47 -2.39
CA LYS A 144 -8.51 24.29 -3.84
C LYS A 144 -7.50 25.14 -4.64
N ASP A 145 -7.21 26.35 -4.19
CA ASP A 145 -6.24 27.22 -4.87
C ASP A 145 -4.81 26.66 -4.77
N LEU A 146 -4.40 26.12 -3.61
CA LEU A 146 -3.11 25.44 -3.47
C LEU A 146 -3.02 24.18 -4.33
N MET A 147 -4.08 23.38 -4.39
CA MET A 147 -4.13 22.22 -5.30
C MET A 147 -3.85 22.64 -6.75
N ILE A 148 -4.49 23.72 -7.22
CA ILE A 148 -4.31 24.26 -8.56
C ILE A 148 -2.88 24.77 -8.76
N GLU A 149 -2.35 25.55 -7.82
CA GLU A 149 -1.00 26.11 -7.88
C GLU A 149 0.07 25.02 -7.97
N LEU A 150 -0.02 23.98 -7.14
CA LEU A 150 0.89 22.84 -7.16
C LEU A 150 0.77 22.01 -8.46
N SER A 151 -0.45 21.85 -8.97
CA SER A 151 -0.69 21.11 -10.21
C SER A 151 -0.14 21.87 -11.43
N ASP A 152 -0.28 23.18 -11.43
CA ASP A 152 0.32 24.07 -12.43
C ASP A 152 1.86 24.02 -12.37
N GLY A 153 2.43 23.86 -11.17
CA GLY A 153 3.85 23.61 -10.97
C GLY A 153 4.36 22.38 -11.74
N ILE A 154 3.61 21.27 -11.73
CA ILE A 154 3.94 20.07 -12.53
C ILE A 154 3.90 20.39 -14.02
N VAL A 155 2.78 20.96 -14.49
CA VAL A 155 2.56 21.24 -15.92
C VAL A 155 3.63 22.16 -16.50
N ASN A 156 4.01 23.21 -15.76
CA ASN A 156 4.85 24.28 -16.28
C ASN A 156 6.35 24.00 -16.14
N ASN A 157 6.77 23.20 -15.16
CA ASN A 157 8.20 23.09 -14.81
C ASN A 157 8.74 21.66 -14.94
N PHE A 158 7.92 20.63 -14.69
CA PHE A 158 8.41 19.25 -14.67
C PHE A 158 8.26 18.52 -16.00
N ILE A 159 7.26 18.86 -16.82
CA ILE A 159 7.02 18.19 -18.10
C ILE A 159 7.93 18.80 -19.17
N ASN A 160 8.76 17.96 -19.80
CA ASN A 160 9.51 18.35 -20.98
C ASN A 160 8.55 18.45 -22.18
N GLU A 161 8.44 19.64 -22.78
CA GLU A 161 7.50 19.90 -23.88
C GLU A 161 7.83 19.12 -25.17
N ASP A 162 9.10 18.77 -25.39
CA ASP A 162 9.53 18.11 -26.64
C ASP A 162 9.13 16.63 -26.68
N ASN A 163 9.02 16.00 -25.51
CA ASN A 163 8.85 14.55 -25.42
C ASN A 163 7.84 14.08 -24.37
N SER A 164 7.21 15.00 -23.64
CA SER A 164 6.19 14.74 -22.61
C SER A 164 6.65 13.84 -21.46
N LEU A 165 7.97 13.66 -21.28
CA LEU A 165 8.52 13.00 -20.09
C LEU A 165 8.67 14.01 -18.95
N VAL A 166 8.78 13.51 -17.72
CA VAL A 166 8.87 14.34 -16.52
C VAL A 166 10.30 14.32 -15.98
N TRP A 167 10.91 15.48 -15.82
CA TRP A 167 12.19 15.64 -15.13
C TRP A 167 12.09 15.11 -13.70
N SER A 168 13.11 14.41 -13.21
CA SER A 168 13.09 13.91 -11.82
C SER A 168 13.25 15.05 -10.79
N LYS A 169 14.02 16.09 -11.13
CA LYS A 169 14.32 17.24 -10.28
C LYS A 169 14.36 18.53 -11.10
N VAL A 170 13.87 19.61 -10.50
CA VAL A 170 13.94 20.97 -11.05
C VAL A 170 14.37 21.95 -9.95
N ASN A 171 14.82 23.13 -10.36
CA ASN A 171 15.09 24.22 -9.44
C ASN A 171 13.77 24.82 -8.93
N SER A 172 13.55 24.84 -7.62
CA SER A 172 12.28 25.30 -7.01
C SER A 172 12.00 26.79 -7.21
N ILE A 173 13.00 27.59 -7.61
CA ILE A 173 12.87 29.03 -7.90
C ILE A 173 12.71 29.29 -9.40
N THR A 174 13.53 28.63 -10.25
CA THR A 174 13.57 28.93 -11.69
C THR A 174 12.76 27.98 -12.56
N GLY A 175 12.40 26.81 -12.03
CA GLY A 175 11.76 25.72 -12.78
C GLY A 175 12.70 24.98 -13.73
N GLU A 176 13.98 25.35 -13.81
CA GLU A 176 14.93 24.71 -14.73
C GLU A 176 15.30 23.29 -14.27
N PRO A 177 15.44 22.31 -15.20
CA PRO A 177 15.78 20.94 -14.84
C PRO A 177 17.18 20.84 -14.26
N ILE A 178 17.32 20.11 -13.15
CA ILE A 178 18.58 19.91 -12.45
C ILE A 178 19.22 18.61 -12.91
N LYS A 179 20.52 18.67 -13.21
CA LYS A 179 21.33 17.48 -13.44
C LYS A 179 21.73 16.88 -12.10
N ASP A 180 21.25 15.67 -11.82
CA ASP A 180 21.71 14.87 -10.69
C ASP A 180 23.16 14.41 -10.93
N ASP A 181 23.99 14.46 -9.89
CA ASP A 181 25.40 14.08 -10.00
C ASP A 181 25.58 12.58 -10.26
N GLU A 182 24.70 11.74 -9.71
CA GLU A 182 24.74 10.28 -9.84
C GLU A 182 23.95 9.84 -11.09
N TYR A 183 22.72 10.31 -11.22
CA TYR A 183 21.77 9.81 -12.22
C TYR A 183 21.66 10.71 -13.46
N GLY A 184 22.30 11.89 -13.48
CA GLY A 184 22.19 12.83 -14.60
C GLY A 184 20.77 13.38 -14.73
N TYR A 185 20.19 13.26 -15.93
CA TYR A 185 18.80 13.65 -16.21
C TYR A 185 17.89 12.43 -16.33
N GLU A 186 18.33 11.28 -15.80
CA GLU A 186 17.51 10.08 -15.79
C GLU A 186 16.35 10.25 -14.81
N SER A 187 15.16 9.86 -15.27
CA SER A 187 13.93 9.88 -14.51
C SER A 187 13.38 8.46 -14.41
N GLN A 188 12.95 8.09 -13.21
CA GLN A 188 12.28 6.82 -12.97
C GLN A 188 10.80 6.97 -13.36
N PHE A 189 10.28 6.13 -14.26
CA PHE A 189 8.90 6.32 -14.72
C PHE A 189 7.88 6.13 -13.61
N SER A 190 8.08 5.29 -12.60
CA SER A 190 7.09 5.11 -11.54
C SER A 190 6.98 6.32 -10.64
N ASN A 191 8.08 6.65 -9.99
CA ASN A 191 8.10 7.64 -8.92
C ASN A 191 8.03 9.08 -9.42
N SER A 192 8.56 9.38 -10.60
CA SER A 192 8.53 10.74 -11.15
C SER A 192 7.45 10.91 -12.20
N VAL A 193 7.49 10.10 -13.27
CA VAL A 193 6.65 10.33 -14.46
C VAL A 193 5.19 9.94 -14.23
N LEU A 194 4.93 8.71 -13.77
CA LEU A 194 3.60 8.16 -13.57
C LEU A 194 2.91 8.75 -12.34
N LYS A 195 3.63 8.97 -11.22
CA LYS A 195 3.08 9.72 -10.08
C LYS A 195 2.65 11.13 -10.49
N SER A 196 3.41 11.80 -11.38
CA SER A 196 3.00 13.11 -11.93
C SER A 196 1.73 13.02 -12.78
N ALA A 197 1.59 12.00 -13.63
CA ALA A 197 0.36 11.76 -14.38
C ALA A 197 -0.84 11.45 -13.46
N GLN A 198 -0.65 10.63 -12.42
CA GLN A 198 -1.68 10.34 -11.40
C GLN A 198 -2.11 11.62 -10.68
N ALA A 199 -1.16 12.45 -10.26
CA ALA A 199 -1.41 13.72 -9.60
C ALA A 199 -2.26 14.67 -10.46
N LEU A 200 -1.95 14.79 -11.74
CA LEU A 200 -2.73 15.60 -12.67
C LEU A 200 -4.15 15.03 -12.90
N LEU A 201 -4.29 13.70 -12.98
CA LEU A 201 -5.61 13.06 -13.09
C LEU A 201 -6.46 13.27 -11.83
N ILE A 202 -5.86 13.19 -10.64
CA ILE A 202 -6.52 13.45 -9.37
C ILE A 202 -6.89 14.94 -9.24
N ALA A 203 -6.01 15.86 -9.62
CA ALA A 203 -6.34 17.29 -9.68
C ALA A 203 -7.49 17.57 -10.67
N TYR A 204 -7.49 16.91 -11.83
CA TYR A 204 -8.60 16.99 -12.79
C TYR A 204 -9.92 16.47 -12.21
N LYS A 205 -9.90 15.39 -11.44
CA LYS A 205 -11.11 14.85 -10.77
C LYS A 205 -11.78 15.92 -9.90
N PHE A 206 -11.01 16.66 -9.12
CA PHE A 206 -11.52 17.67 -8.17
C PHE A 206 -11.60 19.09 -8.76
N SER A 207 -11.07 19.30 -9.96
CA SER A 207 -11.19 20.55 -10.73
C SER A 207 -11.37 20.25 -12.23
N PRO A 208 -12.53 19.67 -12.62
CA PRO A 208 -12.77 19.20 -13.99
C PRO A 208 -12.82 20.32 -15.04
N GLU A 209 -12.96 21.57 -14.62
CA GLU A 209 -12.83 22.76 -15.47
C GLU A 209 -11.40 22.96 -16.02
N ASN A 210 -10.38 22.45 -15.32
CA ASN A 210 -8.97 22.55 -15.73
C ASN A 210 -8.57 21.38 -16.64
N THR A 211 -9.09 21.37 -17.87
CA THR A 211 -8.87 20.24 -18.81
C THR A 211 -7.40 19.99 -19.16
N LYS A 212 -6.54 21.00 -19.01
CA LYS A 212 -5.08 20.89 -19.20
C LYS A 212 -4.45 19.77 -18.38
N TYR A 213 -4.96 19.49 -17.17
CA TYR A 213 -4.41 18.42 -16.32
C TYR A 213 -4.67 17.04 -16.92
N LYS A 214 -5.90 16.81 -17.39
CA LYS A 214 -6.25 15.59 -18.14
C LYS A 214 -5.39 15.46 -19.40
N GLU A 215 -5.31 16.52 -20.21
CA GLU A 215 -4.56 16.52 -21.47
C GLU A 215 -3.09 16.16 -21.24
N LYS A 216 -2.43 16.81 -20.29
CA LYS A 216 -1.02 16.54 -19.96
C LYS A 216 -0.80 15.15 -19.37
N ALA A 217 -1.71 14.64 -18.56
CA ALA A 217 -1.60 13.26 -18.06
C ALA A 217 -1.71 12.24 -19.20
N LEU A 218 -2.63 12.43 -20.14
CA LEU A 218 -2.78 11.55 -21.31
C LEU A 218 -1.56 11.64 -22.23
N ASP A 219 -0.99 12.84 -22.45
CA ASP A 219 0.25 13.02 -23.22
C ASP A 219 1.41 12.22 -22.60
N ILE A 220 1.58 12.27 -21.27
CA ILE A 220 2.59 11.49 -20.54
C ILE A 220 2.38 9.99 -20.78
N LEU A 221 1.15 9.49 -20.60
CA LEU A 221 0.86 8.05 -20.71
C LEU A 221 1.07 7.51 -22.13
N ASN A 222 0.68 8.28 -23.15
CA ASN A 222 0.89 7.93 -24.55
C ASN A 222 2.37 7.98 -24.92
N SER A 223 3.08 9.01 -24.46
CA SER A 223 4.52 9.15 -24.64
C SER A 223 5.28 7.94 -24.07
N ILE A 224 4.93 7.46 -22.88
CA ILE A 224 5.51 6.24 -22.31
C ILE A 224 5.23 5.02 -23.21
N TRP A 225 4.00 4.87 -23.71
CA TRP A 225 3.62 3.75 -24.57
C TRP A 225 4.41 3.68 -25.88
N GLU A 226 4.74 4.85 -26.45
CA GLU A 226 5.54 4.95 -27.67
C GLU A 226 6.99 4.48 -27.48
N ARG A 227 7.49 4.45 -26.23
CA ARG A 227 8.87 4.04 -25.87
C ARG A 227 9.03 2.57 -25.54
N ARG A 228 7.95 1.80 -25.60
CA ARG A 228 8.01 0.35 -25.37
C ARG A 228 8.91 -0.33 -26.40
N ASP A 229 9.43 -1.49 -26.03
CA ASP A 229 10.00 -2.41 -26.98
C ASP A 229 8.89 -2.92 -27.93
N SER A 230 9.08 -2.77 -29.23
CA SER A 230 8.04 -3.10 -30.21
C SER A 230 7.76 -4.59 -30.36
N GLU A 231 8.68 -5.46 -29.90
CA GLU A 231 8.54 -6.91 -29.99
C GLU A 231 7.84 -7.48 -28.76
N THR A 232 8.18 -6.97 -27.56
CA THR A 232 7.65 -7.49 -26.30
C THR A 232 6.55 -6.63 -25.68
N ASN A 233 6.41 -5.37 -26.12
CA ASN A 233 5.60 -4.31 -25.49
C ASN A 233 6.01 -3.95 -24.05
N LEU A 234 7.19 -4.38 -23.61
CA LEU A 234 7.74 -4.04 -22.31
C LEU A 234 8.43 -2.67 -22.35
N ILE A 235 8.42 -1.97 -21.22
CA ILE A 235 8.89 -0.60 -21.10
C ILE A 235 10.06 -0.56 -20.11
N SER A 236 11.10 0.22 -20.43
CA SER A 236 12.23 0.50 -19.54
C SER A 236 11.76 1.26 -18.32
N GLU A 237 12.33 1.01 -17.14
CA GLU A 237 11.95 1.75 -15.93
C GLU A 237 12.63 3.12 -15.78
N SER A 238 13.68 3.38 -16.56
CA SER A 238 14.39 4.65 -16.50
C SER A 238 14.66 5.22 -17.88
N TRP A 239 14.67 6.55 -17.96
CA TRP A 239 14.88 7.28 -19.19
C TRP A 239 15.62 8.58 -18.97
N ASP A 240 16.63 8.85 -19.80
CA ASP A 240 17.25 10.17 -19.88
C ASP A 240 16.28 11.11 -20.60
N VAL A 241 15.66 12.00 -19.82
CA VAL A 241 14.60 12.92 -20.28
C VAL A 241 15.13 13.93 -21.30
N ARG A 242 16.44 14.23 -21.27
CA ARG A 242 17.04 15.20 -22.18
C ARG A 242 17.28 14.61 -23.57
N TYR A 243 17.77 13.38 -23.63
CA TYR A 243 18.14 12.74 -24.90
C TYR A 243 17.07 11.82 -25.45
N ASP A 244 16.01 11.58 -24.68
CA ASP A 244 14.95 10.65 -25.03
C ASP A 244 15.48 9.23 -25.31
N THR A 245 16.29 8.73 -24.39
CA THR A 245 16.87 7.39 -24.45
C THR A 245 16.71 6.65 -23.14
N SER A 246 16.63 5.31 -23.19
CA SER A 246 16.65 4.48 -21.98
C SER A 246 17.82 4.87 -21.06
N GLY A 247 17.50 5.03 -19.77
CA GLY A 247 18.47 5.26 -18.71
C GLY A 247 19.41 4.07 -18.56
N SER A 248 20.61 4.34 -18.07
CA SER A 248 21.66 3.34 -17.85
C SER A 248 22.38 3.52 -16.51
N ARG A 249 22.07 4.58 -15.76
CA ARG A 249 22.71 4.93 -14.48
C ARG A 249 21.85 4.52 -13.29
N LEU A 250 20.55 4.86 -13.32
CA LEU A 250 19.61 4.48 -12.26
C LEU A 250 19.51 2.96 -12.15
N TYR A 251 19.44 2.30 -13.29
CA TYR A 251 19.39 0.86 -13.42
C TYR A 251 20.49 0.40 -14.36
N PRO A 252 21.70 0.13 -13.84
CA PRO A 252 22.77 -0.39 -14.68
C PRO A 252 22.37 -1.77 -15.22
N TYR A 253 22.78 -2.07 -16.45
CA TYR A 253 22.62 -3.39 -17.11
C TYR A 253 21.26 -3.75 -17.71
N SER A 254 20.39 -2.78 -18.04
CA SER A 254 19.08 -3.01 -18.69
C SER A 254 18.10 -3.89 -17.91
N ASP A 255 18.34 -4.04 -16.61
CA ASP A 255 17.47 -4.73 -15.66
C ASP A 255 16.47 -3.71 -15.06
N PHE A 256 15.19 -4.07 -15.03
CA PHE A 256 14.07 -3.23 -14.63
C PHE A 256 13.13 -4.00 -13.69
N ARG A 257 12.55 -3.27 -12.74
CA ARG A 257 11.54 -3.72 -11.79
C ARG A 257 10.15 -3.49 -12.36
N TYR A 258 9.23 -4.41 -12.13
CA TYR A 258 7.87 -4.32 -12.66
C TYR A 258 6.77 -4.25 -11.61
N ASP A 259 7.05 -4.61 -10.36
CA ASP A 259 6.17 -4.35 -9.23
C ASP A 259 5.99 -2.85 -9.00
N ASP A 260 7.07 -2.08 -9.12
CA ASP A 260 7.01 -0.62 -8.98
C ASP A 260 6.84 0.11 -10.30
N MET A 261 6.88 -0.51 -11.48
CA MET A 261 6.83 0.24 -12.75
C MET A 261 6.01 -0.37 -13.88
N GLY A 262 5.60 -1.64 -13.77
CA GLY A 262 4.52 -2.21 -14.56
C GLY A 262 3.18 -2.12 -13.82
N GLY A 263 3.21 -2.33 -12.50
CA GLY A 263 2.08 -2.10 -11.62
C GLY A 263 1.57 -0.66 -11.68
N VAL A 264 2.44 0.32 -11.38
CA VAL A 264 2.05 1.74 -11.37
C VAL A 264 1.47 2.18 -12.73
N TYR A 265 2.05 1.74 -13.85
CA TYR A 265 1.54 2.15 -15.16
C TYR A 265 0.14 1.62 -15.42
N ILE A 266 -0.12 0.34 -15.10
CA ILE A 266 -1.46 -0.25 -15.16
C ILE A 266 -2.45 0.52 -14.28
N ARG A 267 -2.05 0.87 -13.05
CA ARG A 267 -2.88 1.72 -12.15
C ARG A 267 -3.21 3.06 -12.78
N THR A 268 -2.22 3.75 -13.34
CA THR A 268 -2.43 5.07 -13.93
C THR A 268 -3.27 5.00 -15.21
N LEU A 269 -3.11 3.96 -16.03
CA LEU A 269 -3.95 3.71 -17.21
C LEU A 269 -5.42 3.46 -16.80
N MET A 270 -5.64 2.63 -15.79
CA MET A 270 -6.99 2.38 -15.27
C MET A 270 -7.60 3.65 -14.65
N LEU A 271 -6.83 4.44 -13.89
CA LEU A 271 -7.27 5.74 -13.36
C LEU A 271 -7.66 6.70 -14.50
N ALA A 272 -6.81 6.82 -15.52
CA ALA A 272 -7.07 7.65 -16.69
C ALA A 272 -8.34 7.18 -17.42
N TYR A 273 -8.48 5.88 -17.69
CA TYR A 273 -9.65 5.33 -18.36
C TYR A 273 -10.94 5.60 -17.58
N ASN A 274 -10.94 5.43 -16.27
CA ASN A 274 -12.13 5.68 -15.44
C ASN A 274 -12.56 7.14 -15.43
N LEU A 275 -11.60 8.06 -15.47
CA LEU A 275 -11.86 9.50 -15.46
C LEU A 275 -12.28 10.03 -16.83
N THR A 276 -11.81 9.40 -17.91
CA THR A 276 -11.86 9.99 -19.26
C THR A 276 -12.64 9.16 -20.27
N TYR A 277 -12.80 7.86 -20.03
CA TYR A 277 -13.31 6.87 -20.98
C TYR A 277 -12.56 6.88 -22.32
N ASP A 278 -11.25 7.15 -22.28
CA ASP A 278 -10.41 7.20 -23.48
C ASP A 278 -10.12 5.78 -24.02
N ASP A 279 -10.60 5.50 -25.23
CA ASP A 279 -10.46 4.20 -25.90
C ASP A 279 -8.99 3.82 -26.14
N ASN A 280 -8.10 4.80 -26.41
CA ASN A 280 -6.69 4.52 -26.64
C ASN A 280 -6.00 4.05 -25.35
N ILE A 281 -6.36 4.63 -24.21
CA ILE A 281 -5.87 4.16 -22.89
C ILE A 281 -6.32 2.73 -22.62
N MET A 282 -7.57 2.40 -22.93
CA MET A 282 -8.08 1.03 -22.81
C MET A 282 -7.32 0.05 -23.73
N ASP A 283 -6.99 0.47 -24.95
CA ASP A 283 -6.23 -0.37 -25.88
C ASP A 283 -4.80 -0.60 -25.39
N ILE A 284 -4.14 0.42 -24.82
CA ILE A 284 -2.83 0.27 -24.18
C ILE A 284 -2.93 -0.75 -23.03
N LEU A 285 -3.92 -0.60 -22.15
CA LEU A 285 -4.12 -1.49 -21.00
C LEU A 285 -4.28 -2.96 -21.44
N LYS A 286 -5.09 -3.22 -22.47
CA LYS A 286 -5.32 -4.58 -23.02
C LYS A 286 -4.05 -5.23 -23.59
N VAL A 287 -3.13 -4.44 -24.14
CA VAL A 287 -1.88 -4.96 -24.72
C VAL A 287 -0.78 -5.08 -23.67
N TYR A 288 -0.62 -4.06 -22.83
CA TYR A 288 0.48 -3.99 -21.87
C TYR A 288 0.33 -4.99 -20.72
N THR A 289 -0.86 -5.13 -20.13
CA THR A 289 -1.04 -5.98 -18.94
C THR A 289 -0.66 -7.45 -19.19
N PRO A 290 -1.13 -8.12 -20.27
CA PRO A 290 -0.71 -9.49 -20.56
C PRO A 290 0.78 -9.59 -20.93
N ALA A 291 1.31 -8.61 -21.67
CA ALA A 291 2.72 -8.58 -22.03
C ALA A 291 3.62 -8.52 -20.80
N LEU A 292 3.26 -7.67 -19.84
CA LEU A 292 3.93 -7.55 -18.54
C LEU A 292 3.91 -8.89 -17.80
N VAL A 293 2.72 -9.46 -17.57
CA VAL A 293 2.56 -10.71 -16.81
C VAL A 293 3.36 -11.85 -17.43
N ASN A 294 3.35 -11.96 -18.76
CA ASN A 294 4.14 -12.97 -19.48
C ASN A 294 5.64 -12.70 -19.39
N GLY A 295 6.06 -11.44 -19.45
CA GLY A 295 7.46 -11.03 -19.37
C GLY A 295 8.09 -11.29 -18.00
N ILE A 296 7.30 -11.28 -16.92
CA ILE A 296 7.78 -11.47 -15.55
C ILE A 296 7.53 -12.86 -15.00
N TRP A 297 6.70 -13.68 -15.64
CA TRP A 297 6.38 -15.03 -15.15
C TRP A 297 7.59 -15.96 -15.23
N ASP A 298 7.88 -16.69 -14.15
CA ASP A 298 8.97 -17.66 -14.10
C ASP A 298 8.58 -18.92 -13.31
N GLU A 299 8.49 -20.05 -14.02
CA GLU A 299 8.16 -21.36 -13.45
C GLU A 299 9.26 -21.94 -12.56
N SER A 300 10.49 -21.41 -12.65
CA SER A 300 11.60 -21.85 -11.80
C SER A 300 11.48 -21.34 -10.36
N ILE A 301 10.65 -20.33 -10.11
CA ILE A 301 10.40 -19.77 -8.77
C ILE A 301 9.29 -20.58 -8.11
N ASN A 302 9.66 -21.57 -7.30
CA ASN A 302 8.74 -22.43 -6.54
C ASN A 302 7.52 -22.98 -7.33
N GLY A 303 7.72 -23.31 -8.61
CA GLY A 303 6.66 -23.82 -9.49
C GLY A 303 5.86 -22.74 -10.23
N GLY A 304 6.21 -21.46 -10.08
CA GLY A 304 5.60 -20.32 -10.75
C GLY A 304 5.52 -19.09 -9.85
N GLY A 305 6.22 -18.02 -10.23
CA GLY A 305 6.15 -16.73 -9.54
C GLY A 305 6.51 -15.55 -10.45
N PHE A 306 6.25 -14.33 -9.97
CA PHE A 306 6.64 -13.11 -10.66
C PHE A 306 8.09 -12.72 -10.34
N ARG A 307 8.92 -12.60 -11.37
CA ARG A 307 10.28 -12.06 -11.24
C ARG A 307 10.24 -10.59 -10.89
N TYR A 308 11.14 -10.22 -9.98
CA TYR A 308 11.40 -8.84 -9.62
C TYR A 308 12.12 -8.08 -10.74
N LEU A 309 13.29 -8.57 -11.15
CA LEU A 309 14.15 -7.93 -12.15
C LEU A 309 14.04 -8.62 -13.51
N ASN A 310 13.84 -7.82 -14.55
CA ASN A 310 13.60 -8.28 -15.91
C ASN A 310 14.21 -7.31 -16.93
N THR A 311 14.47 -7.76 -18.14
CA THR A 311 14.83 -6.86 -19.25
C THR A 311 13.60 -6.47 -20.07
N THR A 312 13.70 -5.39 -20.87
CA THR A 312 12.65 -5.08 -21.87
C THR A 312 12.49 -6.16 -22.93
N LYS A 313 13.39 -7.14 -23.00
CA LYS A 313 13.27 -8.33 -23.86
C LYS A 313 12.52 -9.48 -23.19
N GLY A 314 12.10 -9.34 -21.92
CA GLY A 314 11.45 -10.41 -21.15
C GLY A 314 12.40 -11.54 -20.76
N GLU A 315 13.71 -11.31 -20.90
CA GLU A 315 14.76 -12.24 -20.51
C GLU A 315 15.11 -12.06 -19.02
N THR A 316 15.53 -13.15 -18.38
CA THR A 316 16.01 -13.14 -16.99
C THR A 316 17.21 -12.21 -16.85
N SER A 317 17.16 -11.33 -15.84
CA SER A 317 18.29 -10.47 -15.48
C SER A 317 19.52 -11.28 -15.06
N SER A 318 20.63 -10.57 -14.84
CA SER A 318 21.85 -11.17 -14.30
C SER A 318 21.70 -11.74 -12.88
N VAL A 319 20.66 -11.33 -12.14
CA VAL A 319 20.39 -11.74 -10.76
C VAL A 319 18.91 -12.12 -10.61
N PRO A 320 18.56 -13.42 -10.63
CA PRO A 320 17.18 -13.85 -10.49
C PRO A 320 16.68 -13.55 -9.06
N MET A 321 15.64 -12.73 -8.97
CA MET A 321 15.08 -12.22 -7.71
C MET A 321 13.56 -12.26 -7.76
N LEU A 322 12.94 -12.54 -6.63
CA LEU A 322 11.52 -12.42 -6.35
C LEU A 322 11.33 -11.31 -5.31
N GLU A 323 10.46 -10.34 -5.57
CA GLU A 323 10.00 -9.40 -4.53
C GLU A 323 8.84 -10.06 -3.78
N THR A 324 9.00 -10.18 -2.47
CA THR A 324 8.00 -10.83 -1.61
C THR A 324 6.84 -9.90 -1.28
N MET A 325 7.00 -8.58 -1.46
CA MET A 325 5.99 -7.57 -1.16
C MET A 325 5.01 -7.29 -2.31
N HIS A 326 4.58 -8.29 -3.05
CA HIS A 326 3.78 -8.11 -4.28
C HIS A 326 2.26 -7.88 -4.06
N GLY A 327 1.81 -7.55 -2.85
CA GLY A 327 0.37 -7.48 -2.53
C GLY A 327 -0.38 -6.42 -3.33
N LEU A 328 0.18 -5.22 -3.43
CA LEU A 328 -0.39 -4.13 -4.21
C LEU A 328 -0.38 -4.44 -5.72
N PHE A 329 0.71 -5.01 -6.21
CA PHE A 329 0.82 -5.43 -7.60
C PHE A 329 -0.21 -6.53 -7.94
N THR A 330 -0.42 -7.47 -7.03
CA THR A 330 -1.45 -8.52 -7.16
C THR A 330 -2.84 -7.93 -7.23
N ALA A 331 -3.16 -6.97 -6.36
CA ALA A 331 -4.42 -6.23 -6.41
C ALA A 331 -4.59 -5.53 -7.78
N THR A 332 -3.53 -4.87 -8.26
CA THR A 332 -3.52 -4.14 -9.54
C THR A 332 -3.88 -5.07 -10.70
N LEU A 333 -3.26 -6.26 -10.74
CA LEU A 333 -3.48 -7.23 -11.80
C LEU A 333 -4.87 -7.86 -11.74
N ILE A 334 -5.38 -8.17 -10.54
CA ILE A 334 -6.75 -8.69 -10.37
C ILE A 334 -7.77 -7.67 -10.88
N GLU A 335 -7.59 -6.39 -10.56
CA GLU A 335 -8.48 -5.35 -11.07
C GLU A 335 -8.38 -5.21 -12.59
N ALA A 336 -7.17 -5.08 -13.13
CA ALA A 336 -6.94 -4.99 -14.56
C ALA A 336 -7.56 -6.18 -15.30
N SER A 337 -7.44 -7.40 -14.75
CA SER A 337 -8.04 -8.62 -15.31
C SER A 337 -9.56 -8.54 -15.47
N LYS A 338 -10.25 -7.83 -14.55
CA LYS A 338 -11.69 -7.61 -14.62
C LYS A 338 -12.02 -6.54 -15.67
N VAL A 339 -11.26 -5.45 -15.68
CA VAL A 339 -11.46 -4.31 -16.61
C VAL A 339 -11.27 -4.74 -18.06
N ILE A 340 -10.26 -5.57 -18.35
CA ILE A 340 -9.96 -6.04 -19.71
C ILE A 340 -10.56 -7.42 -20.04
N ASP A 341 -11.32 -8.02 -19.11
CA ASP A 341 -11.91 -9.36 -19.22
C ASP A 341 -10.89 -10.47 -19.61
N ASN A 342 -9.79 -10.56 -18.86
CA ASN A 342 -8.74 -11.55 -19.11
C ASN A 342 -8.48 -12.44 -17.87
N LYS A 343 -9.02 -13.67 -17.92
CA LYS A 343 -8.90 -14.65 -16.83
C LYS A 343 -7.50 -15.25 -16.66
N GLU A 344 -6.64 -15.19 -17.67
CA GLU A 344 -5.29 -15.75 -17.58
C GLU A 344 -4.44 -14.98 -16.57
N ILE A 345 -4.58 -13.64 -16.55
CA ILE A 345 -3.92 -12.78 -15.56
C ILE A 345 -4.38 -13.14 -14.14
N LEU A 346 -5.70 -13.30 -13.94
CA LEU A 346 -6.24 -13.71 -12.65
C LEU A 346 -5.67 -15.07 -12.20
N ASN A 347 -5.60 -16.04 -13.11
CA ASN A 347 -5.01 -17.34 -12.80
C ASN A 347 -3.54 -17.22 -12.40
N LYS A 348 -2.76 -16.36 -13.06
CA LYS A 348 -1.36 -16.10 -12.69
C LYS A 348 -1.22 -15.43 -11.32
N CYS A 349 -2.13 -14.53 -10.95
CA CYS A 349 -2.16 -13.97 -9.60
C CYS A 349 -2.42 -15.05 -8.54
N ILE A 350 -3.36 -15.96 -8.80
CA ILE A 350 -3.68 -17.08 -7.91
C ILE A 350 -2.48 -18.03 -7.79
N GLU A 351 -1.92 -18.48 -8.93
CA GLU A 351 -0.75 -19.36 -8.96
C GLU A 351 0.44 -18.74 -8.23
N ASN A 352 0.75 -17.46 -8.46
CA ASN A 352 1.80 -16.75 -7.74
C ASN A 352 1.52 -16.72 -6.23
N ALA A 353 0.31 -16.38 -5.81
CA ALA A 353 -0.03 -16.33 -4.39
C ALA A 353 0.04 -17.71 -3.72
N ASP A 354 -0.42 -18.76 -4.39
CA ASP A 354 -0.35 -20.13 -3.87
C ASP A 354 1.10 -20.59 -3.72
N ASN A 355 1.91 -20.37 -4.76
CA ASN A 355 3.31 -20.79 -4.77
C ASN A 355 4.17 -19.94 -3.84
N ILE A 356 3.92 -18.64 -3.69
CA ILE A 356 4.79 -17.77 -2.90
C ILE A 356 4.31 -17.64 -1.46
N LEU A 357 3.01 -17.51 -1.23
CA LEU A 357 2.47 -17.13 0.08
C LEU A 357 1.89 -18.31 0.82
N ILE A 358 0.91 -19.00 0.23
CA ILE A 358 0.24 -20.15 0.86
C ILE A 358 1.26 -21.25 1.20
N SER A 359 2.25 -21.45 0.34
CA SER A 359 3.34 -22.41 0.59
C SER A 359 4.29 -22.01 1.73
N GLY A 360 4.25 -20.75 2.19
CA GLY A 360 5.23 -20.17 3.13
C GLY A 360 6.58 -19.85 2.50
N PHE A 361 6.70 -19.80 1.18
CA PHE A 361 7.98 -19.51 0.51
C PHE A 361 8.46 -18.07 0.74
N GLY A 362 7.53 -17.11 0.62
CA GLY A 362 7.76 -15.66 0.76
C GLY A 362 7.59 -15.11 2.18
N VAL A 363 7.08 -15.91 3.12
CA VAL A 363 6.93 -15.55 4.54
C VAL A 363 7.74 -16.53 5.37
N LYS A 364 8.72 -16.03 6.12
CA LYS A 364 9.67 -16.89 6.86
C LYS A 364 9.79 -16.45 8.29
N ASN A 365 9.50 -17.36 9.23
CA ASN A 365 9.56 -17.07 10.68
C ASN A 365 8.79 -15.79 11.05
N ASN A 366 7.58 -15.58 10.51
CA ASN A 366 6.80 -14.35 10.71
C ASN A 366 7.54 -13.06 10.29
N MET A 367 8.50 -13.18 9.38
CA MET A 367 9.18 -12.07 8.71
C MET A 367 8.82 -12.07 7.22
N ILE A 368 8.80 -10.87 6.67
CA ILE A 368 8.55 -10.64 5.24
C ILE A 368 9.84 -10.07 4.68
N PRO A 369 10.62 -10.85 3.90
CA PRO A 369 11.81 -10.32 3.24
C PRO A 369 11.43 -9.17 2.30
N HIS A 370 12.41 -8.37 1.89
CA HIS A 370 12.22 -7.52 0.73
C HIS A 370 12.20 -8.36 -0.56
N ALA A 371 13.21 -9.22 -0.71
CA ALA A 371 13.36 -10.10 -1.86
C ALA A 371 14.07 -11.41 -1.53
N LEU A 372 13.85 -12.43 -2.35
CA LEU A 372 14.43 -13.76 -2.29
C LEU A 372 15.06 -14.16 -3.63
N ASP A 373 16.02 -15.08 -3.63
CA ASP A 373 16.45 -15.77 -4.85
C ASP A 373 15.42 -16.83 -5.30
N ASN A 374 15.59 -17.42 -6.49
CA ASN A 374 14.66 -18.43 -7.03
C ASN A 374 14.56 -19.71 -6.18
N SER A 375 15.53 -19.98 -5.30
CA SER A 375 15.51 -21.11 -4.36
C SER A 375 14.89 -20.71 -3.01
N GLY A 376 14.44 -19.46 -2.88
CA GLY A 376 13.84 -18.91 -1.68
C GLY A 376 14.87 -18.49 -0.65
N ASN A 377 16.17 -18.38 -0.96
CA ASN A 377 17.15 -17.89 -0.01
C ASN A 377 17.14 -16.36 0.04
N TYR A 378 17.53 -15.82 1.19
CA TYR A 378 17.77 -14.40 1.35
C TYR A 378 18.97 -13.96 0.50
N LEU A 379 18.86 -12.78 -0.11
CA LEU A 379 19.91 -12.25 -0.98
C LEU A 379 21.14 -11.77 -0.21
N ASN A 380 21.00 -11.46 1.09
CA ASN A 380 22.14 -11.08 1.93
C ASN A 380 21.90 -11.40 3.43
N ILE A 381 22.99 -11.41 4.20
CA ILE A 381 23.04 -11.70 5.65
C ILE A 381 22.50 -10.58 6.56
N ARG A 382 21.90 -9.54 6.00
CA ARG A 382 21.30 -8.39 6.71
C ARG A 382 19.90 -8.11 6.17
N SER A 383 19.17 -9.16 5.78
CA SER A 383 17.82 -8.99 5.26
C SER A 383 16.88 -8.70 6.42
N ASP A 384 16.50 -7.42 6.57
CA ASP A 384 15.57 -6.96 7.60
C ASP A 384 14.12 -7.20 7.17
N SER A 385 13.25 -7.48 8.13
CA SER A 385 11.81 -7.65 7.86
C SER A 385 11.21 -6.35 7.34
N GLN A 386 10.43 -6.45 6.26
CA GLN A 386 9.69 -5.34 5.65
C GLN A 386 8.23 -5.30 6.12
N LEU A 387 7.97 -5.74 7.36
CA LEU A 387 6.62 -5.88 7.89
C LEU A 387 5.80 -4.57 7.78
N GLY A 388 6.43 -3.41 8.02
CA GLY A 388 5.78 -2.11 7.87
C GLY A 388 5.35 -1.76 6.44
N TYR A 389 6.05 -2.27 5.43
CA TYR A 389 5.65 -2.15 4.02
C TYR A 389 4.63 -3.22 3.63
N ALA A 390 4.70 -4.41 4.21
CA ALA A 390 3.76 -5.47 3.90
C ALA A 390 2.32 -5.15 4.35
N ILE A 391 2.15 -4.51 5.52
CA ILE A 391 0.82 -4.16 6.04
C ILE A 391 0.06 -3.14 5.17
N ILE A 392 0.75 -2.37 4.33
CA ILE A 392 0.09 -1.48 3.37
C ILE A 392 -0.21 -2.23 2.06
N GLN A 393 0.54 -3.26 1.69
CA GLN A 393 0.36 -3.90 0.37
C GLN A 393 -0.52 -5.15 0.40
N PHE A 394 -0.30 -6.01 1.40
CA PHE A 394 -0.89 -7.35 1.46
C PHE A 394 -2.39 -7.35 1.73
N PRO A 395 -2.91 -6.52 2.65
CA PRO A 395 -4.32 -6.62 2.98
C PRO A 395 -5.24 -6.31 1.80
N LEU A 396 -4.82 -5.42 0.90
CA LEU A 396 -5.55 -5.14 -0.33
C LEU A 396 -5.53 -6.32 -1.30
N GLY A 397 -4.33 -6.81 -1.65
CA GLY A 397 -4.17 -7.90 -2.62
C GLY A 397 -4.79 -9.22 -2.17
N TYR A 398 -4.60 -9.58 -0.90
CA TYR A 398 -4.99 -10.90 -0.39
C TYR A 398 -6.47 -10.97 -0.06
N ASN A 399 -7.07 -9.88 0.41
CA ASN A 399 -8.52 -9.79 0.50
C ASN A 399 -9.16 -9.86 -0.90
N MET A 400 -8.57 -9.19 -1.90
CA MET A 400 -9.05 -9.31 -3.27
C MET A 400 -8.96 -10.75 -3.79
N LEU A 401 -7.88 -11.47 -3.51
CA LEU A 401 -7.74 -12.90 -3.81
C LEU A 401 -8.79 -13.74 -3.08
N SER A 402 -8.98 -13.54 -1.78
CA SER A 402 -10.00 -14.22 -0.99
C SER A 402 -11.39 -14.04 -1.60
N ASN A 403 -11.74 -12.81 -2.00
CA ASN A 403 -13.04 -12.52 -2.60
C ASN A 403 -13.24 -13.18 -3.97
N VAL A 404 -12.21 -13.20 -4.83
CA VAL A 404 -12.35 -13.76 -6.19
C VAL A 404 -12.22 -15.28 -6.24
N THR A 405 -11.58 -15.89 -5.24
CA THR A 405 -11.38 -17.35 -5.15
C THR A 405 -12.35 -18.04 -4.20
N GLY A 406 -12.84 -17.33 -3.18
CA GLY A 406 -13.53 -17.91 -2.03
C GLY A 406 -12.61 -18.62 -1.05
N ASN A 407 -11.27 -18.48 -1.16
CA ASN A 407 -10.31 -19.05 -0.23
C ASN A 407 -9.96 -18.05 0.88
N GLU A 408 -10.47 -18.29 2.09
CA GLU A 408 -10.24 -17.46 3.27
C GLU A 408 -8.78 -17.46 3.74
N GLU A 409 -7.96 -18.43 3.32
CA GLU A 409 -6.55 -18.54 3.74
C GLU A 409 -5.73 -17.29 3.37
N TYR A 410 -6.01 -16.66 2.21
CA TYR A 410 -5.34 -15.40 1.84
C TYR A 410 -5.63 -14.29 2.86
N ARG A 411 -6.88 -14.18 3.32
CA ARG A 411 -7.26 -13.20 4.33
C ARG A 411 -6.61 -13.53 5.68
N ASN A 412 -6.65 -14.80 6.09
CA ASN A 412 -6.05 -15.21 7.37
C ASN A 412 -4.55 -14.86 7.46
N ILE A 413 -3.80 -15.04 6.36
CA ILE A 413 -2.39 -14.62 6.29
C ILE A 413 -2.24 -13.10 6.40
N SER A 414 -3.11 -12.33 5.73
CA SER A 414 -3.12 -10.88 5.87
C SER A 414 -3.39 -10.44 7.32
N ASP A 415 -4.38 -11.05 7.97
CA ASP A 415 -4.77 -10.72 9.34
C ASP A 415 -3.63 -11.05 10.31
N GLU A 416 -2.99 -12.22 10.18
CA GLU A 416 -1.81 -12.60 10.98
C GLU A 416 -0.66 -11.59 10.83
N ILE A 417 -0.43 -11.06 9.62
CA ILE A 417 0.60 -10.05 9.35
C ILE A 417 0.26 -8.71 10.02
N ILE A 418 -1.01 -8.31 10.01
CA ILE A 418 -1.46 -7.09 10.68
C ILE A 418 -1.40 -7.26 12.21
N GLU A 419 -1.82 -8.40 12.76
CA GLU A 419 -1.70 -8.71 14.19
C GLU A 419 -0.25 -8.64 14.64
N THR A 420 0.63 -9.33 13.92
CA THR A 420 2.06 -9.34 14.16
C THR A 420 2.63 -7.92 14.16
N PHE A 421 2.24 -7.11 13.17
CA PHE A 421 2.65 -5.71 13.10
C PHE A 421 2.14 -4.90 14.29
N LEU A 422 0.86 -5.00 14.64
CA LEU A 422 0.26 -4.29 15.76
C LEU A 422 0.90 -4.70 17.09
N GLU A 423 1.11 -5.99 17.34
CA GLU A 423 1.82 -6.49 18.52
C GLU A 423 3.21 -5.89 18.65
N ARG A 424 3.95 -5.79 17.52
CA ARG A 424 5.29 -5.21 17.49
C ARG A 424 5.30 -3.68 17.61
N HIS A 425 4.25 -2.94 17.25
CA HIS A 425 4.25 -1.46 17.24
C HIS A 425 3.70 -0.77 18.51
N LYS A 426 3.06 -1.50 19.44
CA LYS A 426 2.35 -0.94 20.62
C LYS A 426 3.24 -0.23 21.66
N SER A 427 3.43 1.10 21.61
CA SER A 427 4.35 1.81 22.53
C SER A 427 3.74 2.14 23.90
N ASP A 428 4.31 1.64 25.01
CA ASP A 428 3.81 1.87 26.38
C ASP A 428 4.57 2.96 27.17
N ARG A 429 5.52 3.67 26.55
CA ARG A 429 6.33 4.75 27.15
C ARG A 429 7.10 4.36 28.44
N GLU A 430 7.12 3.09 28.88
CA GLU A 430 7.78 2.65 30.12
C GLU A 430 8.84 1.55 29.90
N GLY A 431 10.05 1.96 29.50
CA GLY A 431 11.30 1.33 29.96
C GLY A 431 11.73 -0.04 29.40
N ILE A 432 10.94 -0.70 28.54
CA ILE A 432 11.38 -1.82 27.68
C ILE A 432 10.93 -1.47 26.25
N PRO A 433 11.76 -1.62 25.20
CA PRO A 433 11.38 -1.19 23.88
C PRO A 433 10.23 -2.04 23.37
N VAL A 434 9.11 -1.37 23.18
CA VAL A 434 8.04 -1.77 22.29
C VAL A 434 8.65 -1.99 20.90
N GLY A 435 8.33 -3.12 20.27
CA GLY A 435 9.03 -3.58 19.07
C GLY A 435 10.13 -4.61 19.34
N TYR A 436 10.05 -5.32 20.46
CA TYR A 436 11.00 -6.39 20.79
C TYR A 436 10.48 -7.76 20.36
N MET A 437 11.20 -8.43 19.45
CA MET A 437 11.05 -9.85 19.17
C MET A 437 12.25 -10.69 19.61
N ASP A 438 11.96 -11.98 19.81
CA ASP A 438 12.83 -13.00 20.40
C ASP A 438 14.13 -13.22 19.59
N LYS A 439 15.24 -13.45 20.29
CA LYS A 439 16.58 -13.73 19.72
C LYS A 439 16.61 -14.97 18.82
N ILE A 440 15.60 -15.83 18.87
CA ILE A 440 15.52 -17.07 18.10
C ILE A 440 15.19 -16.78 16.62
N GLU A 441 14.51 -15.68 16.32
CA GLU A 441 14.14 -15.26 14.95
C GLU A 441 15.25 -14.46 14.24
N THR A 442 16.34 -14.15 14.95
CA THR A 442 17.50 -13.35 14.49
C THR A 442 18.81 -14.15 14.40
N ILE A 443 18.75 -15.49 14.31
CA ILE A 443 19.95 -16.33 14.11
C ILE A 443 20.42 -16.20 12.66
N GLU A 444 21.73 -16.18 12.40
CA GLU A 444 22.29 -16.12 11.04
C GLU A 444 21.50 -16.98 10.02
N PRO A 445 21.19 -16.42 8.84
CA PRO A 445 21.77 -15.20 8.26
C PRO A 445 21.02 -13.89 8.58
N TYR A 446 20.29 -13.76 9.69
CA TYR A 446 19.39 -12.61 9.94
C TYR A 446 20.06 -11.42 10.66
N GLY A 447 19.62 -10.20 10.31
CA GLY A 447 20.00 -8.93 10.97
C GLY A 447 19.18 -8.62 12.23
N LEU A 448 19.52 -7.53 12.93
CA LEU A 448 18.70 -7.00 14.03
C LEU A 448 17.46 -6.32 13.43
N GLU A 449 16.26 -6.70 13.86
CA GLU A 449 15.02 -6.07 13.40
C GLU A 449 15.00 -4.57 13.72
N GLU A 450 14.38 -3.79 12.82
CA GLU A 450 14.27 -2.34 12.96
C GLU A 450 13.43 -1.95 14.17
N ASN A 451 13.81 -0.84 14.82
CA ASN A 451 12.98 -0.26 15.85
C ASN A 451 11.71 0.36 15.23
N TYR A 452 10.66 -0.44 15.11
CA TYR A 452 9.33 -0.09 14.59
C TYR A 452 8.63 1.02 15.37
N SER A 453 9.12 1.32 16.57
CA SER A 453 8.81 2.49 17.37
C SER A 453 9.28 3.82 16.75
N LYS A 454 10.10 3.81 15.69
CA LYS A 454 10.60 5.03 15.04
C LYS A 454 9.50 5.76 14.28
N SER A 455 9.60 7.10 14.26
CA SER A 455 8.69 8.03 13.58
C SER A 455 8.24 7.59 12.17
N HIS A 456 9.19 7.22 11.32
CA HIS A 456 8.89 6.87 9.93
C HIS A 456 7.99 5.62 9.81
N TRP A 457 8.18 4.60 10.64
CA TRP A 457 7.32 3.41 10.68
C TRP A 457 5.94 3.71 11.25
N MET A 458 5.89 4.55 12.27
CA MET A 458 4.62 5.03 12.85
C MET A 458 3.77 5.81 11.85
N SER A 459 4.38 6.41 10.82
CA SER A 459 3.64 7.05 9.73
C SER A 459 2.86 6.05 8.87
N GLN A 460 3.31 4.79 8.77
CA GLN A 460 2.60 3.73 8.01
C GLN A 460 1.31 3.28 8.71
N ILE A 461 1.27 3.34 10.04
CA ILE A 461 0.08 3.01 10.84
C ILE A 461 -1.09 3.98 10.53
N THR A 462 -0.81 5.22 10.12
CA THR A 462 -1.87 6.21 9.82
C THR A 462 -2.86 5.73 8.75
N TYR A 463 -2.41 4.83 7.88
CA TYR A 463 -3.19 4.27 6.78
C TYR A 463 -4.01 3.03 7.16
N LEU A 464 -3.67 2.40 8.28
CA LEU A 464 -4.25 1.13 8.68
C LEU A 464 -5.78 1.17 8.82
N PRO A 465 -6.41 2.25 9.33
CA PRO A 465 -7.87 2.34 9.36
C PRO A 465 -8.53 2.28 7.99
N SER A 466 -7.93 2.92 6.97
CA SER A 466 -8.46 2.88 5.61
C SER A 466 -8.43 1.47 5.05
N TYR A 467 -7.31 0.77 5.24
CA TYR A 467 -7.17 -0.64 4.85
C TYR A 467 -8.15 -1.55 5.58
N LEU A 468 -8.24 -1.43 6.91
CA LEU A 468 -9.11 -2.31 7.69
C LEU A 468 -10.59 -2.01 7.49
N LEU A 469 -10.99 -0.77 7.23
CA LEU A 469 -12.40 -0.47 6.92
C LEU A 469 -12.82 -1.22 5.65
N TYR A 470 -12.00 -1.15 4.60
CA TYR A 470 -12.24 -1.90 3.38
C TYR A 470 -12.29 -3.41 3.65
N ASN A 471 -11.33 -3.93 4.40
CA ASN A 471 -11.26 -5.36 4.69
C ASN A 471 -12.41 -5.88 5.53
N SER A 472 -12.97 -5.01 6.37
CA SER A 472 -14.05 -5.35 7.30
C SER A 472 -15.43 -5.40 6.63
N ILE A 473 -15.55 -4.93 5.38
CA ILE A 473 -16.78 -5.02 4.59
C ILE A 473 -16.67 -6.22 3.66
N GLN A 474 -17.18 -7.36 4.13
CA GLN A 474 -17.06 -8.62 3.41
C GLN A 474 -18.27 -8.84 2.51
N ILE A 475 -18.03 -9.23 1.27
CA ILE A 475 -19.07 -9.38 0.25
C ILE A 475 -19.21 -10.85 -0.14
N GLU A 476 -20.44 -11.35 -0.10
CA GLU A 476 -20.83 -12.65 -0.66
C GLU A 476 -21.83 -12.48 -1.81
N GLY A 477 -21.70 -13.31 -2.84
CA GLY A 477 -22.56 -13.28 -4.03
C GLY A 477 -22.06 -12.32 -5.11
N ASP A 478 -22.98 -11.69 -5.85
CA ASP A 478 -22.65 -10.73 -6.92
C ASP A 478 -22.82 -9.27 -6.48
N VAL A 479 -22.80 -9.03 -5.16
CA VAL A 479 -22.90 -7.68 -4.59
C VAL A 479 -21.71 -6.84 -5.04
N LYS A 480 -21.96 -5.57 -5.35
CA LYS A 480 -20.92 -4.58 -5.62
C LYS A 480 -21.23 -3.31 -4.86
N ILE A 481 -20.21 -2.68 -4.30
CA ILE A 481 -20.29 -1.38 -3.66
C ILE A 481 -19.50 -0.41 -4.53
N ASN A 482 -20.10 0.73 -4.87
CA ASN A 482 -19.36 1.82 -5.49
C ASN A 482 -18.61 2.58 -4.41
N TRP A 483 -17.29 2.61 -4.50
CA TRP A 483 -16.43 3.40 -3.62
C TRP A 483 -15.89 4.62 -4.34
N GLU A 484 -15.63 4.47 -5.63
CA GLU A 484 -15.17 5.53 -6.52
C GLU A 484 -15.35 5.07 -7.97
N PHE A 485 -15.73 5.98 -8.89
CA PHE A 485 -15.81 5.71 -10.33
C PHE A 485 -16.65 4.48 -10.76
N ASN A 486 -17.71 4.13 -10.02
CA ASN A 486 -18.51 2.91 -10.25
C ASN A 486 -17.70 1.61 -10.04
N GLN A 487 -16.67 1.67 -9.21
CA GLN A 487 -15.78 0.57 -8.91
C GLN A 487 -15.71 0.30 -7.41
N GLU A 488 -15.42 -0.96 -7.09
CA GLU A 488 -14.99 -1.34 -5.74
C GLU A 488 -13.62 -0.68 -5.48
N PRO A 489 -13.21 -0.41 -4.22
CA PRO A 489 -11.98 0.29 -3.92
C PRO A 489 -10.85 -0.71 -4.11
N LYS A 490 -10.35 -0.77 -5.32
CA LYS A 490 -9.36 -1.74 -5.70
C LYS A 490 -8.37 -0.88 -6.46
N VAL A 491 -7.30 -0.47 -5.76
CA VAL A 491 -6.07 0.09 -6.32
C VAL A 491 -6.12 1.51 -6.95
N LEU A 492 -7.25 2.00 -7.45
CA LEU A 492 -7.32 3.30 -8.14
C LEU A 492 -7.45 4.53 -7.24
N GLY A 493 -7.93 4.33 -6.02
CA GLY A 493 -7.94 5.35 -4.98
C GLY A 493 -6.61 5.46 -4.25
N LEU A 494 -5.52 4.88 -4.77
CA LEU A 494 -4.22 4.88 -4.09
C LEU A 494 -3.48 6.20 -4.26
N VAL A 495 -3.30 6.95 -3.17
CA VAL A 495 -2.29 8.00 -3.08
C VAL A 495 -1.10 7.46 -2.32
N ASP A 496 0.10 7.52 -2.87
CA ASP A 496 1.31 7.02 -2.19
C ASP A 496 1.09 5.63 -1.56
N ASP A 497 0.41 4.76 -2.33
CA ASP A 497 0.03 3.40 -1.94
C ASP A 497 -0.98 3.32 -0.77
N ILE A 498 -1.98 4.23 -0.70
CA ILE A 498 -3.00 4.28 0.37
C ILE A 498 -4.45 4.30 -0.17
N PRO A 499 -5.40 3.46 0.30
CA PRO A 499 -6.77 3.47 -0.19
C PRO A 499 -7.47 4.73 0.30
N ILE A 500 -7.84 5.54 -0.67
CA ILE A 500 -8.76 6.65 -0.51
C ILE A 500 -9.99 6.36 -1.39
N TRP A 501 -11.13 6.92 -1.05
CA TRP A 501 -12.38 6.73 -1.80
C TRP A 501 -13.25 7.98 -1.72
N ASP A 502 -14.34 8.03 -2.48
CA ASP A 502 -15.31 9.11 -2.37
C ASP A 502 -16.12 8.94 -1.08
N THR A 503 -15.92 9.86 -0.12
CA THR A 503 -16.64 9.84 1.16
C THR A 503 -18.14 10.08 1.01
N ASN A 504 -18.58 10.61 -0.14
CA ASN A 504 -20.00 10.68 -0.46
C ASN A 504 -20.56 9.30 -0.83
N LEU A 505 -19.74 8.35 -1.29
CA LEU A 505 -20.18 7.01 -1.64
C LEU A 505 -20.07 6.03 -0.47
N VAL A 506 -18.96 6.10 0.28
CA VAL A 506 -18.73 5.26 1.46
C VAL A 506 -18.23 6.11 2.62
N SER A 507 -18.94 6.12 3.73
CA SER A 507 -18.52 6.86 4.93
C SER A 507 -18.81 6.09 6.22
N MET A 508 -17.86 6.15 7.14
CA MET A 508 -17.99 5.62 8.49
C MET A 508 -17.90 6.78 9.48
N ASP A 509 -18.98 7.01 10.23
CA ASP A 509 -19.05 7.94 11.34
C ASP A 509 -18.94 7.14 12.64
N LEU A 510 -17.73 7.10 13.21
CA LEU A 510 -17.45 6.34 14.43
C LEU A 510 -18.21 6.87 15.64
N LYS A 511 -18.37 8.18 15.74
CA LYS A 511 -19.05 8.84 16.86
C LYS A 511 -20.52 8.43 16.94
N ASN A 512 -21.18 8.37 15.78
CA ASN A 512 -22.57 7.92 15.67
C ASN A 512 -22.71 6.43 15.36
N LYS A 513 -21.58 5.69 15.30
CA LYS A 513 -21.48 4.28 14.89
C LYS A 513 -22.36 3.99 13.68
N THR A 514 -22.11 4.70 12.58
CA THR A 514 -22.91 4.63 11.36
C THR A 514 -22.03 4.43 10.14
N LEU A 515 -22.33 3.41 9.34
CA LEU A 515 -21.74 3.17 8.03
C LEU A 515 -22.78 3.51 6.96
N LYS A 516 -22.39 4.29 5.96
CA LYS A 516 -23.18 4.58 4.78
C LYS A 516 -22.51 4.02 3.54
N LEU A 517 -23.31 3.38 2.70
CA LEU A 517 -22.95 2.88 1.38
C LEU A 517 -24.00 3.42 0.41
N GLU A 518 -23.70 4.46 -0.36
CA GLU A 518 -24.72 5.15 -1.16
C GLU A 518 -25.13 4.38 -2.41
N GLU A 519 -24.24 3.58 -2.99
CA GLU A 519 -24.53 2.82 -4.20
C GLU A 519 -24.07 1.36 -4.06
N VAL A 520 -25.01 0.52 -3.66
CA VAL A 520 -24.84 -0.94 -3.59
C VAL A 520 -25.72 -1.59 -4.66
N THR A 521 -25.14 -2.52 -5.43
CA THR A 521 -25.81 -3.28 -6.48
C THR A 521 -25.65 -4.79 -6.27
N GLY A 522 -26.38 -5.59 -7.06
CA GLY A 522 -26.30 -7.06 -7.02
C GLY A 522 -27.25 -7.72 -6.03
N GLN A 523 -26.94 -8.95 -5.66
CA GLN A 523 -27.69 -9.84 -4.78
C GLN A 523 -26.74 -10.73 -3.96
N GLY A 524 -26.90 -10.69 -2.64
CA GLY A 524 -26.06 -11.48 -1.75
C GLY A 524 -26.10 -10.96 -0.33
N VAL A 525 -24.97 -11.05 0.35
CA VAL A 525 -24.83 -10.64 1.75
C VAL A 525 -23.61 -9.72 1.87
N ILE A 526 -23.75 -8.69 2.70
CA ILE A 526 -22.60 -7.98 3.25
C ILE A 526 -22.45 -8.43 4.70
N ASN A 527 -21.29 -8.97 5.05
CA ASN A 527 -20.92 -9.31 6.41
C ASN A 527 -19.98 -8.22 6.98
N LEU A 528 -20.31 -7.72 8.17
CA LEU A 528 -19.66 -6.61 8.85
C LEU A 528 -19.10 -7.00 10.23
N ASP A 529 -18.86 -8.28 10.48
CA ASP A 529 -18.43 -8.77 11.80
C ASP A 529 -17.08 -8.16 12.21
N SER A 530 -16.15 -8.12 11.26
CA SER A 530 -14.82 -7.51 11.42
C SER A 530 -14.83 -5.99 11.61
N ILE A 531 -15.98 -5.30 11.56
CA ILE A 531 -16.04 -3.86 11.86
C ILE A 531 -15.75 -3.57 13.34
N GLY A 532 -16.01 -4.52 14.24
CA GLY A 532 -15.70 -4.37 15.68
C GLY A 532 -16.67 -3.47 16.46
N LEU A 533 -17.77 -2.98 15.85
CA LEU A 533 -18.77 -2.13 16.52
C LEU A 533 -19.89 -2.91 17.24
N GLY A 534 -19.81 -4.24 17.27
CA GLY A 534 -20.79 -5.13 17.89
C GLY A 534 -22.01 -5.42 17.01
N GLU A 535 -23.19 -5.56 17.61
CA GLU A 535 -24.42 -5.91 16.88
C GLU A 535 -25.05 -4.72 16.12
N ILE A 536 -25.41 -4.95 14.86
CA ILE A 536 -26.23 -4.05 14.05
C ILE A 536 -27.59 -3.84 14.74
N SER A 537 -27.90 -2.58 15.02
CA SER A 537 -29.15 -2.16 15.65
C SER A 537 -30.24 -1.83 14.61
N LYS A 538 -29.86 -1.20 13.51
CA LYS A 538 -30.78 -0.73 12.46
C LYS A 538 -30.10 -0.69 11.10
N VAL A 539 -30.86 -1.02 10.06
CA VAL A 539 -30.49 -0.79 8.67
C VAL A 539 -31.60 0.00 7.98
N TYR A 540 -31.23 0.98 7.17
CA TYR A 540 -32.12 1.73 6.29
C TYR A 540 -31.69 1.51 4.84
N ILE A 541 -32.67 1.28 3.96
CA ILE A 541 -32.47 1.24 2.51
C ILE A 541 -33.27 2.36 1.88
N ASP A 542 -32.63 3.22 1.09
CA ASP A 542 -33.25 4.41 0.47
C ASP A 542 -34.03 5.26 1.51
N GLY A 543 -33.44 5.43 2.70
CA GLY A 543 -34.04 6.14 3.84
C GLY A 543 -35.19 5.40 4.56
N LYS A 544 -35.54 4.18 4.14
CA LYS A 544 -36.63 3.38 4.73
C LYS A 544 -36.09 2.24 5.57
N ARG A 545 -36.69 2.02 6.74
CA ARG A 545 -36.28 0.94 7.65
C ARG A 545 -36.32 -0.42 6.95
N TYR A 546 -35.18 -1.09 6.93
CA TYR A 546 -35.01 -2.45 6.42
C TYR A 546 -34.94 -3.44 7.57
N ARG A 547 -35.36 -4.69 7.34
CA ARG A 547 -35.48 -5.71 8.39
C ARG A 547 -34.78 -7.03 8.06
N LYS A 548 -34.16 -7.16 6.88
CA LYS A 548 -33.45 -8.39 6.50
C LYS A 548 -31.96 -8.22 6.79
N PHE A 549 -31.65 -8.19 8.07
CA PHE A 549 -30.31 -8.22 8.62
C PHE A 549 -30.36 -9.00 9.94
N ASP A 550 -29.26 -9.60 10.33
CA ASP A 550 -29.01 -10.12 11.68
C ASP A 550 -27.64 -9.61 12.15
N ASN A 551 -27.31 -9.86 13.42
CA ASN A 551 -26.13 -9.40 14.17
C ASN A 551 -25.07 -8.59 13.39
N ALA A 552 -24.43 -9.19 12.38
CA ALA A 552 -23.43 -8.55 11.52
C ALA A 552 -23.73 -8.63 10.01
N GLU A 553 -24.76 -9.37 9.57
CA GLU A 553 -25.03 -9.61 8.15
C GLU A 553 -26.22 -8.81 7.62
N ILE A 554 -26.09 -8.31 6.41
CA ILE A 554 -27.13 -7.58 5.70
C ILE A 554 -27.44 -8.27 4.37
N LYS A 555 -28.69 -8.68 4.18
CA LYS A 555 -29.13 -9.24 2.89
C LYS A 555 -29.36 -8.12 1.89
N ILE A 556 -28.62 -8.13 0.80
CA ILE A 556 -28.70 -7.12 -0.24
C ILE A 556 -29.99 -7.25 -1.05
N LYS A 557 -30.61 -6.10 -1.29
CA LYS A 557 -31.87 -5.96 -2.00
C LYS A 557 -31.53 -5.78 -3.46
N LYS A 558 -32.14 -6.59 -4.32
CA LYS A 558 -31.96 -6.49 -5.77
C LYS A 558 -32.27 -5.07 -6.28
N GLY A 559 -31.34 -4.52 -7.05
CA GLY A 559 -31.39 -3.17 -7.60
C GLY A 559 -30.17 -2.37 -7.18
N THR A 560 -30.17 -1.07 -7.47
CA THR A 560 -29.19 -0.11 -6.95
C THR A 560 -29.82 0.63 -5.79
N HIS A 561 -29.17 0.59 -4.62
CA HIS A 561 -29.74 1.08 -3.37
C HIS A 561 -28.68 1.72 -2.47
N SER A 562 -29.11 2.72 -1.68
CA SER A 562 -28.30 3.26 -0.59
C SER A 562 -28.61 2.54 0.72
N TYR A 563 -27.58 2.33 1.54
CA TYR A 563 -27.62 1.64 2.81
C TYR A 563 -27.06 2.53 3.92
N GLU A 564 -27.82 2.70 4.99
CA GLU A 564 -27.35 3.31 6.25
C GLU A 564 -27.48 2.28 7.36
N ILE A 565 -26.35 1.96 7.98
CA ILE A 565 -26.18 0.85 8.92
C ILE A 565 -25.74 1.41 10.25
N LYS A 566 -26.42 1.03 11.34
CA LYS A 566 -26.15 1.54 12.68
C LYS A 566 -25.93 0.41 13.65
N TRP A 567 -24.97 0.58 14.55
CA TRP A 567 -24.68 -0.33 15.65
C TRP A 567 -25.35 0.12 16.96
N ARG A 568 -25.21 -0.68 18.02
CA ARG A 568 -25.74 -0.37 19.36
C ARG A 568 -24.83 0.53 20.20
#